data_AF-A0ABD1CW78-F1
#
_entry.id   AF-A0ABD1CW78-F1
#
_cell.length_a   1.000
_cell.length_b   1.000
_cell.length_c   1.000
_cell.angle_alpha   90.00
_cell.angle_beta   90.00
_cell.angle_gamma   90.00
#
_symmetry.space_group_name_H-M   'P 1'
#
loop_
_entity.id
_entity.type
_entity.pdbx_description
1 polymer ?
#
loop_
_entity_poly.entity_id
_entity_poly.type
_entity_poly.pdbx_seq_one_letter_code
_entity_poly.pdbx_strand_id
1 'polypeptide(L)'
;MVAGAVGNFHSAQWNDPLVLEMLRTREQNAKQYPADYSHVFRSKSRWDLIRISFVVMGMEFAYSAETAFVSPILLGIGVEHQLMTLVWAISPLIGFFLAPILGTISDRCRLGWGRRRPVLLGLSITLVIGCILVPFGENVGMLLGDLGEVIPESSVNVTDNLRSNLSAFASYEFYRVDQEFYDHEMDFKWAIVFTILGTLLLDFSADTCQTPSRAYLLDVCLPKDHGRACSTFSIMAGVGGSVGYAMGGINWDNTTFGEMLGGSIKTVFTLVAIIYVVGAILTMTSFREIPLPLLEKDDLLRPLTESAIKAERAKLHDNLIRK
;
A
#
# COMPACT_ATOMS: atom_id res chain seq x y z
N MET A 1 -32.18 -12.52 2.72
CA MET A 1 -32.80 -12.12 4.01
C MET A 1 -32.43 -13.08 5.16
N VAL A 2 -31.19 -13.62 5.20
CA VAL A 2 -30.72 -14.54 6.26
C VAL A 2 -29.35 -14.07 6.80
N ALA A 3 -29.25 -12.79 7.14
CA ALA A 3 -28.05 -12.20 7.75
C ALA A 3 -28.34 -11.52 9.11
N GLY A 4 -29.61 -11.42 9.52
CA GLY A 4 -30.02 -10.68 10.72
C GLY A 4 -29.99 -11.46 12.04
N ALA A 5 -30.04 -12.80 12.01
CA ALA A 5 -30.21 -13.60 13.23
C ALA A 5 -28.89 -13.92 13.95
N VAL A 6 -27.78 -14.07 13.22
CA VAL A 6 -26.46 -14.39 13.81
C VAL A 6 -25.76 -13.12 14.33
N GLY A 7 -26.03 -11.95 13.73
CA GLY A 7 -25.47 -10.67 14.18
C GLY A 7 -26.00 -10.18 15.53
N ASN A 8 -27.22 -10.59 15.92
CA ASN A 8 -27.84 -10.14 17.19
C ASN A 8 -27.33 -10.89 18.43
N PHE A 9 -26.85 -12.13 18.29
CA PHE A 9 -26.28 -12.87 19.42
C PHE A 9 -24.91 -12.32 19.84
N HIS A 10 -24.07 -11.98 18.86
CA HIS A 10 -22.74 -11.42 19.12
C HIS A 10 -22.81 -9.99 19.67
N SER A 11 -23.75 -9.16 19.18
CA SER A 11 -23.91 -7.78 19.66
C SER A 11 -24.47 -7.71 21.08
N ALA A 12 -25.35 -8.63 21.47
CA ALA A 12 -25.88 -8.74 22.83
C ALA A 12 -24.78 -9.08 23.87
N GLN A 13 -23.80 -9.91 23.49
CA GLN A 13 -22.68 -10.28 24.37
C GLN A 13 -21.81 -9.09 24.78
N TRP A 14 -21.59 -8.12 23.88
CA TRP A 14 -20.78 -6.93 24.18
C TRP A 14 -21.47 -5.89 25.05
N ASN A 15 -22.78 -6.03 25.27
CA ASN A 15 -23.57 -5.21 26.18
C ASN A 15 -23.79 -5.87 27.55
N ASP A 16 -23.22 -7.06 27.78
CA ASP A 16 -23.24 -7.74 29.07
C ASP A 16 -22.51 -6.89 30.14
N PRO A 17 -23.12 -6.62 31.31
CA PRO A 17 -22.48 -5.93 32.41
C PRO A 17 -21.09 -6.48 32.78
N LEU A 18 -20.90 -7.80 32.72
CA LEU A 18 -19.62 -8.45 33.00
C LEU A 18 -18.54 -8.01 31.99
N VAL A 19 -18.88 -8.02 30.71
CA VAL A 19 -17.96 -7.65 29.63
C VAL A 19 -17.59 -6.17 29.73
N LEU A 20 -18.57 -5.31 30.02
CA LEU A 20 -18.34 -3.88 30.23
C LEU A 20 -17.42 -3.61 31.43
N GLU A 21 -17.60 -4.32 32.54
CA GLU A 21 -16.73 -4.24 33.70
C GLU A 21 -15.30 -4.69 33.37
N MET A 22 -15.16 -5.86 32.71
CA MET A 22 -13.87 -6.37 32.25
C MET A 22 -13.13 -5.40 31.32
N LEU A 23 -13.85 -4.68 30.47
CA LEU A 23 -13.28 -3.65 29.60
C LEU A 23 -12.87 -2.39 30.38
N ARG A 24 -13.70 -1.92 31.32
CA ARG A 24 -13.37 -0.76 32.17
C ARG A 24 -12.12 -1.00 33.01
N THR A 25 -11.98 -2.18 33.62
CA THR A 25 -10.80 -2.54 34.41
C THR A 25 -9.53 -2.51 33.56
N ARG A 26 -9.59 -3.05 32.33
CA ARG A 26 -8.47 -3.01 31.38
C ARG A 26 -8.14 -1.59 30.94
N GLU A 27 -9.16 -0.78 30.65
CA GLU A 27 -8.99 0.63 30.30
C GLU A 27 -8.29 1.41 31.42
N GLN A 28 -8.72 1.22 32.68
CA GLN A 28 -8.11 1.88 33.84
C GLN A 28 -6.66 1.44 34.06
N ASN A 29 -6.38 0.14 33.91
CA ASN A 29 -5.02 -0.39 33.98
C ASN A 29 -4.13 0.20 32.86
N ALA A 30 -4.66 0.30 31.64
CA ALA A 30 -3.94 0.85 30.49
C ALA A 30 -3.58 2.34 30.64
N LYS A 31 -4.35 3.11 31.42
CA LYS A 31 -4.08 4.52 31.75
C LYS A 31 -2.89 4.70 32.71
N GLN A 32 -2.51 3.67 33.45
CA GLN A 32 -1.40 3.74 34.41
C GLN A 32 -0.04 3.77 33.72
N TYR A 33 0.03 3.36 32.44
CA TYR A 33 1.26 3.35 31.68
C TYR A 33 1.60 4.75 31.10
N PRO A 34 2.89 5.14 31.04
CA PRO A 34 3.30 6.48 30.59
C PRO A 34 2.84 6.86 29.17
N ALA A 35 2.64 5.85 28.32
CA ALA A 35 2.25 6.05 26.93
C ALA A 35 0.74 6.13 26.69
N ASP A 36 -0.08 5.90 27.72
CA ASP A 36 -1.55 5.73 27.72
C ASP A 36 -2.07 4.80 26.61
N TYR A 37 -2.45 3.59 26.96
CA TYR A 37 -3.01 2.60 26.02
C TYR A 37 -4.53 2.44 26.11
N SER A 38 -5.22 3.35 26.80
CA SER A 38 -6.67 3.29 26.98
C SER A 38 -7.47 3.31 25.69
N HIS A 39 -6.91 3.88 24.61
CA HIS A 39 -7.55 3.92 23.30
C HIS A 39 -7.82 2.54 22.70
N VAL A 40 -7.08 1.50 23.09
CA VAL A 40 -7.27 0.12 22.58
C VAL A 40 -8.56 -0.49 23.14
N PHE A 41 -8.95 -0.11 24.35
CA PHE A 41 -10.09 -0.69 25.07
C PHE A 41 -11.40 0.10 24.91
N ARG A 42 -11.39 1.18 24.12
CA ARG A 42 -12.58 1.98 23.81
C ARG A 42 -13.05 1.75 22.37
N SER A 43 -14.35 1.98 22.14
CA SER A 43 -14.90 1.92 20.77
C SER A 43 -14.33 3.04 19.90
N LYS A 44 -14.12 2.74 18.62
CA LYS A 44 -13.57 3.71 17.66
C LYS A 44 -14.68 4.51 16.99
N SER A 45 -14.44 5.80 16.81
CA SER A 45 -15.31 6.63 15.98
C SER A 45 -15.08 6.31 14.50
N ARG A 46 -16.03 6.69 13.63
CA ARG A 46 -15.86 6.54 12.18
C ARG A 46 -14.62 7.27 11.66
N TRP A 47 -14.33 8.44 12.22
CA TRP A 47 -13.13 9.22 11.88
C TRP A 47 -11.84 8.53 12.30
N ASP A 48 -11.82 7.86 13.45
CA ASP A 48 -10.66 7.07 13.88
C ASP A 48 -10.38 5.92 12.91
N LEU A 49 -11.44 5.22 12.46
CA LEU A 49 -11.32 4.14 11.49
C LEU A 49 -10.82 4.65 10.14
N ILE A 50 -11.37 5.77 9.65
CA ILE A 50 -10.92 6.42 8.41
C ILE A 50 -9.44 6.81 8.54
N ARG A 51 -9.03 7.42 9.67
CA ARG A 51 -7.64 7.80 9.95
C ARG A 51 -6.68 6.62 9.86
N ILE A 52 -7.03 5.47 10.45
CA ILE A 52 -6.21 4.26 10.37
C ILE A 52 -6.19 3.70 8.94
N SER A 53 -7.29 3.79 8.20
CA SER A 53 -7.42 3.28 6.84
C SER A 53 -6.84 4.17 5.73
N PHE A 54 -6.21 5.32 6.04
CA PHE A 54 -5.59 6.14 5.00
C PHE A 54 -4.43 5.44 4.27
N VAL A 55 -3.67 4.59 4.95
CA VAL A 55 -2.57 3.85 4.32
C VAL A 55 -3.06 2.92 3.19
N VAL A 56 -4.23 2.27 3.35
CA VAL A 56 -4.77 1.41 2.29
C VAL A 56 -5.30 2.24 1.12
N MET A 57 -5.89 3.40 1.39
CA MET A 57 -6.28 4.33 0.33
C MET A 57 -5.08 4.77 -0.51
N GLY A 58 -3.97 5.16 0.14
CA GLY A 58 -2.74 5.53 -0.57
C GLY A 58 -2.11 4.36 -1.32
N MET A 59 -2.20 3.14 -0.78
CA MET A 59 -1.72 1.92 -1.43
C MET A 59 -2.47 1.62 -2.73
N GLU A 60 -3.81 1.62 -2.69
CA GLU A 60 -4.64 1.37 -3.89
C GLU A 60 -4.45 2.46 -4.94
N PHE A 61 -4.15 3.68 -4.49
CA PHE A 61 -3.78 4.78 -5.36
C PHE A 61 -2.45 4.50 -6.09
N ALA A 62 -1.44 3.98 -5.36
CA ALA A 62 -0.17 3.56 -5.95
C ALA A 62 -0.35 2.38 -6.91
N TYR A 63 -1.12 1.38 -6.51
CA TYR A 63 -1.43 0.22 -7.34
C TYR A 63 -2.16 0.61 -8.64
N SER A 64 -3.07 1.59 -8.59
CA SER A 64 -3.75 2.10 -9.79
C SER A 64 -2.82 2.86 -10.73
N ALA A 65 -1.86 3.62 -10.19
CA ALA A 65 -0.84 4.28 -11.02
C ALA A 65 0.13 3.25 -11.62
N GLU A 66 0.48 2.22 -10.86
CA GLU A 66 1.32 1.12 -11.31
C GLU A 66 0.69 0.41 -12.52
N THR A 67 -0.55 -0.04 -12.40
CA THR A 67 -1.26 -0.76 -13.47
C THR A 67 -1.47 0.09 -14.71
N ALA A 68 -1.65 1.41 -14.55
CA ALA A 68 -1.88 2.33 -15.66
C ALA A 68 -0.59 2.69 -16.42
N PHE A 69 0.54 2.86 -15.73
CA PHE A 69 1.73 3.50 -16.30
C PHE A 69 2.96 2.62 -16.41
N VAL A 70 3.14 1.58 -15.57
CA VAL A 70 4.37 0.78 -15.58
C VAL A 70 4.59 0.07 -16.91
N SER A 71 3.55 -0.55 -17.47
CA SER A 71 3.67 -1.26 -18.75
C SER A 71 4.08 -0.33 -19.91
N PRO A 72 3.43 0.84 -20.11
CA PRO A 72 3.91 1.85 -21.06
C PRO A 72 5.35 2.32 -20.81
N ILE A 73 5.76 2.53 -19.55
CA ILE A 73 7.14 2.95 -19.21
C ILE A 73 8.16 1.88 -19.62
N LEU A 74 7.91 0.61 -19.26
CA LEU A 74 8.84 -0.48 -19.58
C LEU A 74 9.00 -0.65 -21.10
N LEU A 75 7.89 -0.63 -21.85
CA LEU A 75 7.93 -0.69 -23.31
C LEU A 75 8.60 0.54 -23.91
N GLY A 76 8.39 1.73 -23.32
CA GLY A 76 9.01 2.98 -23.75
C GLY A 76 10.54 3.00 -23.62
N ILE A 77 11.10 2.32 -22.63
CA ILE A 77 12.56 2.19 -22.44
C ILE A 77 13.14 1.08 -23.34
N GLY A 78 12.30 0.36 -24.10
CA GLY A 78 12.73 -0.68 -25.05
C GLY A 78 12.73 -2.10 -24.49
N VAL A 79 12.05 -2.35 -23.36
CA VAL A 79 11.88 -3.71 -22.83
C VAL A 79 10.91 -4.48 -23.73
N GLU A 80 11.32 -5.65 -24.22
CA GLU A 80 10.44 -6.52 -25.02
C GLU A 80 9.20 -6.94 -24.22
N HIS A 81 8.05 -7.11 -24.89
CA HIS A 81 6.79 -7.53 -24.28
C HIS A 81 6.91 -8.82 -23.43
N GLN A 82 7.75 -9.77 -23.86
CA GLN A 82 8.01 -11.00 -23.11
C GLN A 82 8.68 -10.72 -21.76
N LEU A 83 9.71 -9.86 -21.75
CA LEU A 83 10.42 -9.45 -20.53
C LEU A 83 9.51 -8.66 -19.59
N MET A 84 8.64 -7.80 -20.13
CA MET A 84 7.63 -7.10 -19.33
C MET A 84 6.76 -8.10 -18.56
N THR A 85 6.19 -9.11 -19.23
CA THR A 85 5.38 -10.13 -18.54
C THR A 85 6.16 -10.95 -17.52
N LEU A 86 7.46 -11.17 -17.74
CA LEU A 86 8.34 -11.82 -16.77
C LEU A 86 8.56 -10.93 -15.53
N VAL A 87 8.73 -9.61 -15.71
CA VAL A 87 8.83 -8.64 -14.59
C VAL A 87 7.61 -8.73 -13.68
N TRP A 88 6.40 -8.74 -14.26
CA TRP A 88 5.16 -8.93 -13.51
C TRP A 88 5.06 -10.29 -12.81
N ALA A 89 5.65 -11.34 -13.37
CA ALA A 89 5.67 -12.66 -12.73
C ALA A 89 6.62 -12.75 -11.53
N ILE A 90 7.64 -11.89 -11.47
CA ILE A 90 8.63 -11.90 -10.39
C ILE A 90 8.02 -11.40 -9.08
N SER A 91 7.16 -10.38 -9.07
CA SER A 91 6.62 -9.84 -7.82
C SER A 91 5.79 -10.85 -7.02
N PRO A 92 4.84 -11.61 -7.60
CA PRO A 92 4.14 -12.67 -6.89
C PRO A 92 5.06 -13.78 -6.39
N LEU A 93 6.12 -14.09 -7.15
CA LEU A 93 7.14 -15.06 -6.73
C LEU A 93 7.90 -14.57 -5.50
N ILE A 94 8.33 -13.30 -5.49
CA ILE A 94 8.96 -12.66 -4.34
C ILE A 94 7.98 -12.62 -3.16
N GLY A 95 6.72 -12.24 -3.41
CA GLY A 95 5.63 -12.21 -2.43
C GLY A 95 5.42 -13.55 -1.75
N PHE A 96 5.42 -14.65 -2.51
CA PHE A 96 5.26 -16.01 -1.98
C PHE A 96 6.28 -16.35 -0.90
N PHE A 97 7.55 -15.94 -1.07
CA PHE A 97 8.61 -16.22 -0.10
C PHE A 97 8.73 -15.14 0.99
N LEU A 98 8.68 -13.85 0.64
CA LEU A 98 8.95 -12.77 1.57
C LEU A 98 7.74 -12.39 2.43
N ALA A 99 6.50 -12.51 1.94
CA ALA A 99 5.33 -12.14 2.75
C ALA A 99 5.18 -12.98 4.03
N PRO A 100 5.37 -14.33 4.01
CA PRO A 100 5.36 -15.13 5.25
C PRO A 100 6.51 -14.79 6.21
N ILE A 101 7.69 -14.51 5.67
CA ILE A 101 8.87 -14.11 6.45
C ILE A 101 8.58 -12.78 7.16
N LEU A 102 8.06 -11.79 6.43
CA LEU A 102 7.69 -10.49 6.99
C LEU A 102 6.56 -10.60 8.01
N GLY A 103 5.61 -11.52 7.82
CA GLY A 103 4.59 -11.85 8.83
C GLY A 103 5.23 -12.34 10.13
N THR A 104 6.18 -13.27 10.03
CA THR A 104 6.89 -13.82 11.19
C THR A 104 7.78 -12.77 11.88
N ILE A 105 8.50 -11.94 11.10
CA ILE A 105 9.31 -10.83 11.61
C ILE A 105 8.41 -9.83 12.32
N SER A 106 7.26 -9.49 11.72
CA SER A 106 6.26 -8.63 12.34
C SER A 106 5.86 -9.25 13.67
N ASP A 107 5.41 -10.50 13.72
CA ASP A 107 4.91 -11.13 14.94
C ASP A 107 5.93 -11.19 16.10
N ARG A 108 7.22 -11.31 15.79
CA ARG A 108 8.30 -11.40 16.78
C ARG A 108 8.94 -10.05 17.13
N CYS A 109 8.47 -8.96 16.54
CA CYS A 109 9.06 -7.65 16.75
C CYS A 109 8.89 -7.17 18.20
N ARG A 110 10.02 -6.90 18.88
CA ARG A 110 10.10 -6.45 20.27
C ARG A 110 10.37 -4.95 20.42
N LEU A 111 10.30 -4.19 19.32
CA LEU A 111 10.55 -2.76 19.33
C LEU A 111 9.50 -2.01 20.15
N GLY A 112 9.90 -0.89 20.77
CA GLY A 112 9.01 -0.04 21.57
C GLY A 112 7.91 0.66 20.76
N TRP A 113 7.99 0.65 19.43
CA TRP A 113 6.98 1.22 18.53
C TRP A 113 5.79 0.28 18.28
N GLY A 114 5.83 -0.94 18.81
CA GLY A 114 4.85 -1.98 18.53
C GLY A 114 5.38 -3.01 17.53
N ARG A 115 4.51 -3.97 17.23
CA ARG A 115 4.82 -5.17 16.47
C ARG A 115 4.55 -5.01 14.97
N ARG A 116 3.49 -4.27 14.62
CA ARG A 116 3.06 -4.04 13.22
C ARG A 116 3.67 -2.77 12.63
N ARG A 117 3.75 -1.69 13.41
CA ARG A 117 4.21 -0.37 12.91
C ARG A 117 5.62 -0.37 12.26
N PRO A 118 6.64 -1.05 12.81
CA PRO A 118 7.98 -1.06 12.19
C PRO A 118 8.01 -1.75 10.82
N VAL A 119 7.27 -2.86 10.66
CA VAL A 119 7.18 -3.58 9.38
C VAL A 119 6.39 -2.76 8.37
N LEU A 120 5.28 -2.14 8.81
CA LEU A 120 4.52 -1.21 7.98
C LEU A 120 5.39 -0.05 7.49
N LEU A 121 6.27 0.49 8.34
CA LEU A 121 7.18 1.59 7.97
C LEU A 121 8.22 1.15 6.95
N GLY A 122 8.82 -0.03 7.14
CA GLY A 122 9.76 -0.59 6.18
C GLY A 122 9.14 -0.73 4.79
N LEU A 123 7.94 -1.32 4.72
CA LEU A 123 7.20 -1.45 3.46
C LEU A 123 6.79 -0.11 2.88
N SER A 124 6.39 0.86 3.71
CA SER A 124 6.07 2.21 3.24
C SER A 124 7.27 2.93 2.64
N ILE A 125 8.46 2.79 3.23
CA ILE A 125 9.69 3.36 2.68
C ILE A 125 10.02 2.72 1.34
N THR A 126 9.95 1.38 1.26
CA THR A 126 10.21 0.65 0.02
C THR A 126 9.24 1.02 -1.09
N LEU A 127 7.95 1.18 -0.79
CA LEU A 127 6.94 1.62 -1.77
C LEU A 127 7.28 3.01 -2.32
N VAL A 128 7.64 3.96 -1.45
CA VAL A 128 8.03 5.32 -1.87
C VAL A 128 9.28 5.30 -2.74
N ILE A 129 10.28 4.48 -2.39
CA ILE A 129 11.47 4.27 -3.23
C ILE A 129 11.07 3.72 -4.60
N GLY A 130 10.15 2.76 -4.66
CA GLY A 130 9.60 2.25 -5.92
C GLY A 130 8.92 3.34 -6.74
N CYS A 131 8.05 4.16 -6.13
CA CYS A 131 7.37 5.27 -6.80
C CYS A 131 8.34 6.33 -7.36
N ILE A 132 9.53 6.46 -6.79
CA ILE A 132 10.57 7.36 -7.30
C ILE A 132 11.37 6.65 -8.40
N LEU A 133 11.80 5.40 -8.19
CA LEU A 133 12.63 4.71 -9.18
C LEU A 133 11.93 4.46 -10.51
N VAL A 134 10.63 4.12 -10.51
CA VAL A 134 9.86 3.83 -11.74
C VAL A 134 9.90 4.99 -12.75
N PRO A 135 9.46 6.22 -12.42
CA PRO A 135 9.45 7.33 -13.37
C PRO A 135 10.80 8.04 -13.55
N PHE A 136 11.76 7.82 -12.65
CA PHE A 136 13.08 8.48 -12.68
C PHE A 136 14.22 7.52 -13.08
N GLY A 137 13.93 6.29 -13.49
CA GLY A 137 14.94 5.29 -13.86
C GLY A 137 15.92 5.78 -14.93
N GLU A 138 15.42 6.47 -15.97
CA GLU A 138 16.26 7.09 -17.00
C GLU A 138 17.23 8.12 -16.45
N ASN A 139 16.76 9.01 -15.56
CA ASN A 139 17.60 10.03 -14.93
C ASN A 139 18.71 9.41 -14.07
N VAL A 140 18.40 8.32 -13.37
CA VAL A 140 19.37 7.56 -12.55
C VAL A 140 20.36 6.79 -13.45
N GLY A 141 19.88 6.22 -14.55
CA GLY A 141 20.71 5.52 -15.53
C GLY A 141 21.73 6.45 -16.18
N MET A 142 21.29 7.63 -16.64
CA MET A 142 22.19 8.65 -17.20
C MET A 142 23.26 9.10 -16.19
N LEU A 143 22.89 9.25 -14.92
CA LEU A 143 23.84 9.60 -13.85
C LEU A 143 24.92 8.52 -13.65
N LEU A 144 24.60 7.26 -13.93
CA LEU A 144 25.48 6.11 -13.76
C LEU A 144 26.21 5.69 -15.04
N GLY A 145 26.09 6.49 -16.11
CA GLY A 145 26.86 6.34 -17.33
C GLY A 145 26.10 5.78 -18.52
N ASP A 146 24.76 5.68 -18.46
CA ASP A 146 23.97 5.48 -19.69
C ASP A 146 24.14 6.71 -20.58
N LEU A 147 24.68 6.51 -21.79
CA LEU A 147 25.06 7.61 -22.67
C LEU A 147 23.86 8.26 -23.39
N GLY A 148 22.70 7.59 -23.38
CA GLY A 148 21.51 8.05 -24.09
C GLY A 148 21.71 8.15 -25.61
N GLU A 149 20.61 8.23 -26.35
CA GLU A 149 20.67 8.50 -27.78
C GLU A 149 20.97 10.00 -28.00
N VAL A 150 22.20 10.36 -28.34
CA VAL A 150 22.47 11.65 -29.02
C VAL A 150 22.21 11.40 -30.50
N ILE A 151 21.01 11.75 -31.00
CA ILE A 151 20.78 11.84 -32.45
C ILE A 151 21.72 12.93 -32.97
N PRO A 152 22.74 12.62 -33.80
CA PRO A 152 23.47 13.66 -34.49
C PRO A 152 22.49 14.30 -35.49
N GLU A 153 22.41 15.63 -35.55
CA GLU A 153 21.73 16.34 -36.64
C GLU A 153 22.47 16.05 -37.97
N SER A 154 22.27 14.88 -38.55
CA SER A 154 22.65 14.60 -39.93
C SER A 154 21.49 14.97 -40.84
N SER A 155 21.49 16.23 -41.25
CA SER A 155 20.83 16.84 -42.41
C SER A 155 20.05 15.89 -43.34
N VAL A 156 18.72 15.92 -43.27
CA VAL A 156 17.85 15.35 -44.31
C VAL A 156 17.04 16.48 -44.96
N ASN A 157 17.61 17.09 -46.00
CA ASN A 157 16.87 17.92 -46.94
C ASN A 157 16.05 17.00 -47.86
N VAL A 158 14.84 16.63 -47.44
CA VAL A 158 13.87 15.97 -48.33
C VAL A 158 12.67 16.90 -48.51
N THR A 159 12.57 17.40 -49.73
CA THR A 159 11.59 18.35 -50.26
C THR A 159 10.15 18.13 -49.79
N ASP A 160 9.53 19.22 -49.32
CA ASP A 160 8.22 19.34 -48.67
C ASP A 160 6.98 18.83 -49.43
N ASN A 161 7.12 18.34 -50.66
CA ASN A 161 5.98 17.95 -51.50
C ASN A 161 5.57 16.47 -51.42
N LEU A 162 6.36 15.60 -50.75
CA LEU A 162 5.93 14.22 -50.46
C LEU A 162 5.15 14.08 -49.15
N ARG A 163 5.23 15.06 -48.24
CA ARG A 163 4.63 15.00 -46.90
C ARG A 163 3.10 15.02 -46.89
N SER A 164 2.44 15.66 -47.85
CA SER A 164 0.97 15.79 -47.84
C SER A 164 0.23 14.52 -48.24
N ASN A 165 0.86 13.65 -49.04
CA ASN A 165 0.23 12.42 -49.51
C ASN A 165 0.63 11.19 -48.68
N LEU A 166 1.74 11.28 -47.94
CA LEU A 166 2.18 10.22 -47.01
C LEU A 166 1.40 10.22 -45.69
N SER A 167 0.87 11.36 -45.25
CA SER A 167 0.12 11.47 -44.00
C SER A 167 -1.21 10.72 -44.01
N ALA A 168 -1.83 10.56 -45.19
CA ALA A 168 -3.05 9.77 -45.37
C ALA A 168 -2.79 8.24 -45.42
N PHE A 169 -1.55 7.83 -45.73
CA PHE A 169 -1.13 6.42 -45.71
C PHE A 169 -0.51 6.02 -44.35
N ALA A 170 0.14 6.95 -43.66
CA ALA A 170 0.76 6.74 -42.35
C ALA A 170 -0.24 6.40 -41.23
N SER A 171 -1.52 6.77 -41.38
CA SER A 171 -2.58 6.39 -40.43
C SER A 171 -2.97 4.91 -40.49
N TYR A 172 -2.56 4.16 -41.51
CA TYR A 172 -2.80 2.72 -41.63
C TYR A 172 -1.55 1.86 -41.36
N GLU A 173 -0.35 2.44 -41.49
CA GLU A 173 0.94 1.75 -41.29
C GLU A 173 1.44 1.74 -39.84
N PHE A 174 0.72 2.35 -38.90
CA PHE A 174 1.10 2.43 -37.48
C PHE A 174 1.15 1.08 -36.73
N TYR A 175 0.83 -0.04 -37.40
CA TYR A 175 0.87 -1.38 -36.80
C TYR A 175 1.80 -2.38 -37.52
N ARG A 176 2.54 -1.97 -38.57
CA ARG A 176 3.25 -2.95 -39.43
C ARG A 176 4.73 -2.70 -39.69
N VAL A 177 5.39 -1.82 -38.94
CA VAL A 177 6.85 -1.67 -39.00
C VAL A 177 7.49 -2.50 -37.88
N ASP A 178 7.43 -3.82 -38.04
CA ASP A 178 8.27 -4.77 -37.31
C ASP A 178 9.60 -4.95 -38.07
N GLN A 179 10.68 -5.18 -37.29
CA GLN A 179 11.87 -5.97 -37.60
C GLN A 179 13.22 -5.35 -38.01
N GLU A 180 13.35 -4.20 -38.68
CA GLU A 180 14.69 -3.75 -39.16
C GLU A 180 15.42 -2.69 -38.31
N PHE A 181 14.86 -2.24 -37.18
CA PHE A 181 15.54 -1.29 -36.28
C PHE A 181 15.97 -1.90 -34.93
N TYR A 182 15.87 -3.23 -34.77
CA TYR A 182 16.24 -3.93 -33.52
C TYR A 182 17.76 -4.04 -33.28
N ASP A 183 18.60 -3.44 -34.13
CA ASP A 183 20.07 -3.53 -34.05
C ASP A 183 20.74 -2.21 -33.61
N HIS A 184 20.01 -1.27 -33.02
CA HIS A 184 20.65 -0.26 -32.20
C HIS A 184 20.81 -0.80 -30.76
N GLU A 185 22.05 -1.14 -30.39
CA GLU A 185 22.46 -1.35 -29.00
C GLU A 185 22.18 -0.09 -28.19
N MET A 186 20.95 0.00 -27.69
CA MET A 186 20.49 0.99 -26.73
C MET A 186 21.25 0.75 -25.41
N ASP A 187 22.28 1.56 -25.13
CA ASP A 187 23.11 1.46 -23.92
C ASP A 187 22.41 2.08 -22.69
N PHE A 188 21.11 1.77 -22.51
CA PHE A 188 20.26 2.17 -21.37
C PHE A 188 20.20 1.07 -20.31
N LYS A 189 21.33 0.39 -20.10
CA LYS A 189 21.43 -0.79 -19.25
C LYS A 189 21.03 -0.47 -17.81
N TRP A 190 21.45 0.68 -17.29
CA TRP A 190 21.14 1.07 -15.92
C TRP A 190 19.69 1.55 -15.79
N ALA A 191 19.19 2.34 -16.74
CA ALA A 191 17.80 2.82 -16.74
C ALA A 191 16.79 1.67 -16.69
N ILE A 192 16.98 0.63 -17.51
CA ILE A 192 16.13 -0.57 -17.50
C ILE A 192 16.18 -1.25 -16.13
N VAL A 193 17.37 -1.45 -15.57
CA VAL A 193 17.56 -2.12 -14.27
C VAL A 193 16.88 -1.36 -13.14
N PHE A 194 17.05 -0.03 -13.06
CA PHE A 194 16.45 0.76 -12.00
C PHE A 194 14.94 0.89 -12.13
N THR A 195 14.41 1.00 -13.35
CA THR A 195 12.97 1.00 -13.59
C THR A 195 12.36 -0.35 -13.19
N ILE A 196 12.94 -1.48 -13.63
CA ILE A 196 12.48 -2.82 -13.24
C ILE A 196 12.57 -3.00 -11.72
N LEU A 197 13.69 -2.63 -11.10
CA LEU A 197 13.82 -2.69 -9.65
C LEU A 197 12.76 -1.85 -8.95
N GLY A 198 12.52 -0.63 -9.42
CA GLY A 198 11.46 0.25 -8.92
C GLY A 198 10.08 -0.38 -9.00
N THR A 199 9.76 -0.99 -10.15
CA THR A 199 8.51 -1.72 -10.38
C THR A 199 8.37 -2.86 -9.37
N LEU A 200 9.39 -3.73 -9.26
CA LEU A 200 9.35 -4.87 -8.34
C LEU A 200 9.18 -4.44 -6.88
N LEU A 201 9.85 -3.36 -6.47
CA LEU A 201 9.74 -2.83 -5.10
C LEU A 201 8.36 -2.24 -4.84
N LEU A 202 7.79 -1.51 -5.81
CA LEU A 202 6.47 -0.90 -5.70
C LEU A 202 5.38 -1.98 -5.60
N ASP A 203 5.35 -2.91 -6.55
CA ASP A 203 4.36 -4.00 -6.65
C ASP A 203 4.36 -4.87 -5.38
N PHE A 204 5.55 -5.38 -5.04
CA PHE A 204 5.74 -6.21 -3.84
C PHE A 204 5.30 -5.48 -2.57
N SER A 205 5.59 -4.18 -2.45
CA SER A 205 5.22 -3.41 -1.28
C SER A 205 3.71 -3.13 -1.24
N ALA A 206 3.09 -2.85 -2.38
CA ALA A 206 1.65 -2.67 -2.49
C ALA A 206 0.90 -3.93 -2.04
N ASP A 207 1.30 -5.10 -2.54
CA ASP A 207 0.70 -6.38 -2.13
C ASP A 207 0.96 -6.71 -0.66
N THR A 208 2.22 -6.64 -0.25
CA THR A 208 2.63 -7.13 1.06
C THR A 208 2.12 -6.24 2.18
N CYS A 209 2.01 -4.93 1.97
CA CYS A 209 1.58 -3.99 3.02
C CYS A 209 0.07 -4.09 3.33
N GLN A 210 -0.73 -4.74 2.47
CA GLN A 210 -2.16 -4.94 2.72
C GLN A 210 -2.42 -5.80 3.98
N THR A 211 -1.62 -6.85 4.18
CA THR A 211 -1.75 -7.76 5.32
C THR A 211 -1.41 -7.10 6.68
N PRO A 212 -0.22 -6.51 6.88
CA PRO A 212 0.13 -5.86 8.13
C PRO A 212 -0.70 -4.60 8.40
N SER A 213 -1.15 -3.86 7.38
CA SER A 213 -2.03 -2.70 7.59
C SER A 213 -3.41 -3.11 8.10
N ARG A 214 -3.98 -4.20 7.56
CA ARG A 214 -5.22 -4.80 8.08
C ARG A 214 -5.03 -5.39 9.48
N ALA A 215 -3.92 -6.08 9.74
CA ALA A 215 -3.63 -6.61 11.06
C ALA A 215 -3.49 -5.48 12.09
N TYR A 216 -2.78 -4.40 11.76
CA TYR A 216 -2.67 -3.22 12.59
C TYR A 216 -4.04 -2.60 12.91
N LEU A 217 -4.92 -2.46 11.91
CA LEU A 217 -6.29 -1.97 12.11
C LEU A 217 -7.06 -2.83 13.13
N LEU A 218 -6.95 -4.16 13.06
CA LEU A 218 -7.62 -5.07 13.97
C LEU A 218 -7.00 -5.08 15.37
N ASP A 219 -5.67 -4.93 15.46
CA ASP A 219 -4.93 -4.89 16.72
C ASP A 219 -5.28 -3.62 17.55
N VAL A 220 -5.65 -2.51 16.89
CA VAL A 220 -6.05 -1.26 17.58
C VAL A 220 -7.56 -1.12 17.80
N CYS A 221 -8.38 -1.99 17.22
CA CYS A 221 -9.84 -1.95 17.31
C CYS A 221 -10.36 -3.01 18.29
N LEU A 222 -11.43 -2.66 19.02
CA LEU A 222 -12.16 -3.66 19.79
C LEU A 222 -12.77 -4.72 18.87
N PRO A 223 -12.86 -6.00 19.30
CA PRO A 223 -13.44 -7.05 18.48
C PRO A 223 -14.87 -6.76 18.00
N LYS A 224 -15.68 -6.04 18.79
CA LYS A 224 -17.02 -5.59 18.38
C LYS A 224 -17.03 -4.61 17.19
N ASP A 225 -15.93 -3.88 16.98
CA ASP A 225 -15.78 -2.88 15.92
C ASP A 225 -15.09 -3.45 14.68
N HIS A 226 -14.57 -4.69 14.71
CA HIS A 226 -13.83 -5.30 13.59
C HIS A 226 -14.62 -5.33 12.29
N GLY A 227 -15.93 -5.60 12.35
CA GLY A 227 -16.79 -5.55 11.16
C GLY A 227 -16.85 -4.16 10.54
N ARG A 228 -17.04 -3.11 11.36
CA ARG A 228 -17.06 -1.71 10.90
C ARG A 228 -15.69 -1.28 10.38
N ALA A 229 -14.62 -1.68 11.07
CA ALA A 229 -13.25 -1.40 10.70
C ALA A 229 -12.93 -2.01 9.32
N CYS A 230 -13.25 -3.29 9.10
CA CYS A 230 -13.06 -3.93 7.79
C CYS A 230 -13.89 -3.27 6.69
N SER A 231 -15.14 -2.88 6.96
CA SER A 231 -15.96 -2.16 5.98
C SER A 231 -15.35 -0.80 5.62
N THR A 232 -14.90 -0.01 6.60
CA THR A 232 -14.22 1.27 6.36
C THR A 232 -12.92 1.07 5.57
N PHE A 233 -12.15 0.03 5.89
CA PHE A 233 -10.93 -0.32 5.16
C PHE A 233 -11.23 -0.57 3.67
N SER A 234 -12.24 -1.39 3.35
CA SER A 234 -12.63 -1.66 1.96
C SER A 234 -13.19 -0.43 1.24
N ILE A 235 -13.95 0.43 1.92
CA ILE A 235 -14.44 1.68 1.33
C ILE A 235 -13.27 2.60 0.99
N MET A 236 -12.33 2.78 1.92
CA MET A 236 -11.15 3.63 1.70
C MET A 236 -10.24 3.06 0.60
N ALA A 237 -10.11 1.74 0.52
CA ALA A 237 -9.42 1.08 -0.58
C ALA A 237 -10.09 1.40 -1.93
N GLY A 238 -11.42 1.21 -2.02
CA GLY A 238 -12.18 1.52 -3.23
C GLY A 238 -12.10 3.00 -3.65
N VAL A 239 -12.11 3.92 -2.67
CA VAL A 239 -11.88 5.36 -2.94
C VAL A 239 -10.48 5.58 -3.50
N GLY A 240 -9.45 4.98 -2.89
CA GLY A 240 -8.07 5.07 -3.36
C GLY A 240 -7.91 4.62 -4.81
N GLY A 241 -8.44 3.43 -5.13
CA GLY A 241 -8.38 2.90 -6.50
C GLY A 241 -9.16 3.74 -7.50
N SER A 242 -10.39 4.15 -7.15
CA SER A 242 -11.23 4.98 -8.05
C SER A 242 -10.57 6.31 -8.39
N VAL A 243 -10.03 7.01 -7.37
CA VAL A 243 -9.37 8.30 -7.58
C VAL A 243 -8.02 8.10 -8.28
N GLY A 244 -7.30 7.00 -8.01
CA GLY A 244 -6.04 6.67 -8.67
C GLY A 244 -6.20 6.53 -10.19
N TYR A 245 -7.17 5.71 -10.64
CA TYR A 245 -7.47 5.60 -12.08
C TYR A 245 -7.97 6.90 -12.69
N ALA A 246 -8.81 7.66 -11.97
CA ALA A 246 -9.27 8.96 -12.44
C ALA A 246 -8.11 9.95 -12.63
N MET A 247 -7.13 9.95 -11.71
CA MET A 247 -5.94 10.79 -11.79
C MET A 247 -5.04 10.39 -12.96
N GLY A 248 -4.94 9.10 -13.27
CA GLY A 248 -4.19 8.61 -14.42
C GLY A 248 -4.79 9.01 -15.77
N GLY A 249 -6.10 9.26 -15.83
CA GLY A 249 -6.78 9.74 -17.04
C GLY A 249 -6.63 11.23 -17.33
N ILE A 250 -6.04 12.01 -16.41
CA ILE A 250 -5.83 13.44 -16.58
C ILE A 250 -4.57 13.67 -17.42
N ASN A 251 -4.66 14.52 -18.45
CA ASN A 251 -3.48 14.97 -19.19
C ASN A 251 -2.77 16.08 -18.41
N TRP A 252 -1.76 15.67 -17.65
CA TRP A 252 -0.94 16.56 -16.82
C TRP A 252 0.03 17.42 -17.61
N ASP A 253 0.33 17.09 -18.88
CA ASP A 253 1.32 17.82 -19.68
C ASP A 253 0.88 19.27 -19.97
N ASN A 254 -0.43 19.54 -19.97
CA ASN A 254 -0.99 20.87 -20.15
C ASN A 254 -1.14 21.67 -18.84
N THR A 255 -0.67 21.11 -17.72
CA THR A 255 -0.76 21.76 -16.41
C THR A 255 0.61 22.32 -16.02
N THR A 256 0.62 23.47 -15.35
CA THR A 256 1.85 24.08 -14.82
C THR A 256 2.64 23.15 -13.91
N PHE A 257 1.93 22.25 -13.22
CA PHE A 257 2.54 21.25 -12.34
C PHE A 257 3.24 20.14 -13.14
N GLY A 258 2.67 19.73 -14.29
CA GLY A 258 3.27 18.75 -15.19
C GLY A 258 4.52 19.25 -15.89
N GLU A 259 4.53 20.51 -16.32
CA GLU A 259 5.72 21.16 -16.89
C GLU A 259 6.87 21.23 -15.86
N MET A 260 6.56 21.52 -14.59
CA MET A 260 7.56 21.60 -13.52
C MET A 260 8.23 20.25 -13.21
N LEU A 261 7.47 19.15 -13.27
CA LEU A 261 7.94 17.80 -12.92
C LEU A 261 8.44 16.99 -14.11
N GLY A 262 8.43 17.57 -15.32
CA GLY A 262 9.00 16.96 -16.52
C GLY A 262 8.12 15.89 -17.15
N GLY A 263 6.79 16.05 -17.07
CA GLY A 263 5.81 15.23 -17.80
C GLY A 263 4.77 14.56 -16.91
N SER A 264 3.74 14.03 -17.57
CA SER A 264 2.56 13.45 -16.92
C SER A 264 2.85 12.26 -16.01
N ILE A 265 3.71 11.34 -16.46
CA ILE A 265 4.08 10.15 -15.69
C ILE A 265 4.80 10.52 -14.38
N LYS A 266 5.85 11.34 -14.46
CA LYS A 266 6.61 11.82 -13.30
C LYS A 266 5.72 12.56 -12.30
N THR A 267 4.77 13.33 -12.82
CA THR A 267 3.77 14.05 -12.03
C THR A 267 2.88 13.11 -11.24
N VAL A 268 2.28 12.13 -11.91
CA VAL A 268 1.39 11.15 -11.27
C VAL A 268 2.11 10.38 -10.17
N PHE A 269 3.29 9.82 -10.45
CA PHE A 269 4.04 9.05 -9.44
C PHE A 269 4.53 9.92 -8.27
N THR A 270 4.86 11.20 -8.51
CA THR A 270 5.18 12.14 -7.43
C THR A 270 3.97 12.41 -6.55
N LEU A 271 2.78 12.64 -7.14
CA LEU A 271 1.54 12.80 -6.39
C LEU A 271 1.17 11.55 -5.60
N VAL A 272 1.30 10.37 -6.20
CA VAL A 272 1.13 9.07 -5.55
C VAL A 272 2.03 8.97 -4.32
N ALA A 273 3.33 9.24 -4.47
CA ALA A 273 4.28 9.17 -3.37
C ALA A 273 3.91 10.14 -2.24
N ILE A 274 3.53 11.38 -2.55
CA ILE A 274 3.11 12.37 -1.55
C ILE A 274 1.85 11.90 -0.81
N ILE A 275 0.82 11.49 -1.54
CA ILE A 275 -0.46 11.02 -0.98
C ILE A 275 -0.22 9.80 -0.09
N TYR A 276 0.60 8.85 -0.54
CA TYR A 276 0.95 7.67 0.22
C TYR A 276 1.73 8.02 1.49
N VAL A 277 2.74 8.89 1.42
CA VAL A 277 3.51 9.33 2.60
C VAL A 277 2.60 10.00 3.62
N VAL A 278 1.71 10.90 3.19
CA VAL A 278 0.74 11.54 4.07
C VAL A 278 -0.18 10.49 4.69
N GLY A 279 -0.69 9.54 3.91
CA GLY A 279 -1.55 8.48 4.40
C GLY A 279 -0.85 7.55 5.40
N ALA A 280 0.39 7.17 5.14
CA ALA A 280 1.22 6.35 6.01
C ALA A 280 1.51 7.08 7.33
N ILE A 281 1.89 8.37 7.28
CA ILE A 281 2.10 9.20 8.48
C ILE A 281 0.80 9.25 9.31
N LEU A 282 -0.34 9.59 8.69
CA LEU A 282 -1.62 9.65 9.37
C LEU A 282 -1.96 8.34 10.07
N THR A 283 -1.83 7.20 9.38
CA THR A 283 -2.08 5.88 9.95
C THR A 283 -1.12 5.55 11.10
N MET A 284 0.18 5.85 10.94
CA MET A 284 1.19 5.52 11.94
C MET A 284 1.13 6.40 13.18
N THR A 285 0.74 7.67 13.05
CA THR A 285 0.61 8.58 14.20
C THR A 285 -0.73 8.47 14.90
N SER A 286 -1.71 7.76 14.31
CA SER A 286 -3.09 7.70 14.83
C SER A 286 -3.19 7.05 16.21
N PHE A 287 -2.67 5.83 16.37
CA PHE A 287 -2.77 5.08 17.63
C PHE A 287 -1.45 4.41 17.94
N ARG A 288 -1.02 4.50 19.20
CA ARG A 288 0.15 3.77 19.66
C ARG A 288 -0.21 2.29 19.83
N GLU A 289 0.63 1.44 19.28
CA GLU A 289 0.52 0.00 19.45
C GLU A 289 1.21 -0.41 20.76
N ILE A 290 0.65 -1.39 21.46
CA ILE A 290 1.22 -1.92 22.70
C ILE A 290 2.44 -2.79 22.34
N PRO A 291 3.64 -2.55 22.89
CA PRO A 291 4.83 -3.33 22.57
C PRO A 291 4.71 -4.76 23.14
N LEU A 292 5.23 -5.74 22.40
CA LEU A 292 5.12 -7.16 22.74
C LEU A 292 5.62 -7.51 24.17
N PRO A 293 6.77 -7.00 24.64
CA PRO A 293 7.24 -7.28 26.00
C PRO A 293 6.30 -6.78 27.11
N LEU A 294 5.46 -5.77 26.82
CA LEU A 294 4.48 -5.25 27.78
C LEU A 294 3.23 -6.13 27.81
N LEU A 295 2.80 -6.61 26.64
CA LEU A 295 1.68 -7.53 26.47
C LEU A 295 1.96 -8.93 27.09
N GLU A 296 3.23 -9.35 27.08
CA GLU A 296 3.68 -10.58 27.75
C GLU A 296 3.63 -10.45 29.28
N LYS A 297 3.93 -9.26 29.82
CA LYS A 297 4.00 -9.00 31.27
C LYS A 297 2.64 -8.78 31.93
N ASP A 298 1.71 -8.14 31.24
CA ASP A 298 0.42 -7.73 31.81
C ASP A 298 -0.76 -8.35 31.04
N ASP A 299 -1.44 -9.30 31.68
CA ASP A 299 -2.60 -10.00 31.12
C ASP A 299 -3.80 -9.07 30.86
N LEU A 300 -3.91 -7.93 31.56
CA LEU A 300 -4.98 -6.96 31.35
C LEU A 300 -4.78 -6.14 30.07
N LEU A 301 -3.55 -6.04 29.57
CA LEU A 301 -3.28 -5.39 28.28
C LEU A 301 -3.65 -6.28 27.08
N ARG A 302 -3.94 -7.57 27.30
CA ARG A 302 -4.32 -8.49 26.23
C ARG A 302 -5.75 -8.22 25.75
N PRO A 303 -6.01 -8.40 24.43
CA PRO A 303 -7.35 -8.23 23.88
C PRO A 303 -8.34 -9.18 24.57
N LEU A 304 -9.56 -8.69 24.80
CA LEU A 304 -10.61 -9.46 25.44
C LEU A 304 -11.14 -10.52 24.47
N THR A 305 -10.76 -11.78 24.69
CA THR A 305 -11.23 -12.92 23.90
C THR A 305 -12.50 -13.52 24.48
N GLU A 306 -13.28 -14.23 23.66
CA GLU A 306 -14.43 -14.99 24.15
C GLU A 306 -14.05 -16.06 25.18
N SER A 307 -12.88 -16.67 25.03
CA SER A 307 -12.35 -17.64 25.98
C SER A 307 -12.12 -17.01 27.35
N ALA A 308 -11.59 -15.78 27.40
CA ALA A 308 -11.41 -15.04 28.65
C ALA A 308 -12.76 -14.71 29.30
N ILE A 309 -13.76 -14.32 28.51
CA ILE A 309 -15.13 -14.05 29.02
C ILE A 309 -15.76 -15.33 29.60
N LYS A 310 -15.66 -16.45 28.88
CA LYS A 310 -16.19 -17.76 29.34
C LYS A 310 -15.50 -18.22 30.63
N ALA A 311 -14.17 -18.10 30.70
CA ALA A 311 -13.39 -18.44 31.88
C ALA A 311 -13.79 -17.59 33.10
N GLU A 312 -13.97 -16.28 32.91
CA GLU A 312 -14.36 -15.39 34.01
C GLU A 312 -15.79 -15.65 34.49
N ARG A 313 -16.70 -15.93 33.55
CA ARG A 313 -18.07 -16.34 33.89
C ARG A 313 -18.10 -17.66 34.67
N ALA A 314 -17.27 -18.64 34.30
CA ALA A 314 -17.15 -19.90 35.02
C ALA A 314 -16.65 -19.70 36.46
N LYS A 315 -15.63 -18.86 36.67
CA LYS A 315 -15.13 -18.51 38.01
C LYS A 315 -16.21 -17.87 38.88
N LEU A 316 -17.01 -16.97 38.33
CA LEU A 316 -18.12 -16.35 39.06
C LEU A 316 -19.18 -17.38 39.45
N HIS A 317 -19.49 -18.33 38.56
CA HIS A 317 -20.42 -19.41 38.85
C HIS A 317 -19.91 -20.32 39.98
N ASP A 318 -18.64 -20.74 39.93
CA ASP A 318 -18.02 -21.55 40.98
C ASP A 318 -18.00 -20.83 42.33
N ASN A 319 -17.72 -19.53 42.34
CA ASN A 319 -17.73 -18.71 43.56
C ASN A 319 -19.13 -18.55 44.16
N LEU A 320 -20.19 -18.59 43.35
CA LEU A 320 -21.58 -18.56 43.82
C LEU A 320 -22.01 -19.91 44.41
N ILE A 321 -21.52 -21.04 43.88
CA ILE A 321 -21.83 -22.38 44.39
C ILE A 321 -21.11 -22.66 45.73
N ARG A 322 -19.95 -22.03 45.96
CA ARG A 322 -19.17 -22.20 47.20
C ARG A 322 -19.65 -21.34 48.38
N LYS A 323 -20.54 -20.38 48.15
CA LYS A 323 -21.14 -19.51 49.19
C LYS A 323 -22.50 -20.04 49.62
#